data_AF-A0A351HW67-F1
#
_entry.id   AF-A0A351HW67-F1
#
_cell.length_a   1.000
_cell.length_b   1.000
_cell.length_c   1.000
_cell.angle_alpha   90.00
_cell.angle_beta   90.00
_cell.angle_gamma   90.00
#
_symmetry.space_group_name_H-M   'P 1'
#
loop_
_entity.id
_entity.type
_entity.pdbx_description
1 polymer ?
#
loop_
_entity_poly.entity_id
_entity_poly.type
_entity_poly.pdbx_seq_one_letter_code
_entity_poly.pdbx_strand_id
1 'polypeptide(L)'
;MGNTIIKNAFKEVRSSFSRFLAILLVIMVGTAFYTGLKSVVPDLEASADRYFEATHFMDFRLLSSIGFNDADLAAVRNSSGVEDAQPIYTIDAFLSYGQQTNVAHVISIPDSTGAINDLHLVEGRLPQQSNECIIDKQRSEAGPKIGDTITLSSGTETPINTSLSQTVYHVVGLAESPSYLTKDRGITKLGTGKINGLVFLPAANFTLPAYTEILVTAAGTSGISTFSE
;
A
#
# COMPACT_ATOMS: atom_id res chain seq x y z
N MET A 1 21.81 -11.51 59.98
CA MET A 1 22.62 -12.36 59.08
C MET A 1 22.64 -11.89 57.62
N GLY A 2 21.57 -11.29 57.07
CA GLY A 2 21.55 -10.85 55.66
C GLY A 2 22.57 -9.76 55.27
N ASN A 3 22.84 -8.80 56.15
CA ASN A 3 23.74 -7.67 55.83
C ASN A 3 25.21 -8.09 55.62
N THR A 4 25.65 -9.18 56.25
CA THR A 4 27.04 -9.67 56.10
C THR A 4 27.25 -10.32 54.73
N ILE A 5 26.24 -11.01 54.20
CA ILE A 5 26.32 -11.70 52.89
C ILE A 5 26.43 -10.67 51.77
N ILE A 6 25.57 -9.64 51.79
CA ILE A 6 25.60 -8.55 50.79
C ILE A 6 26.93 -7.79 50.85
N LYS A 7 27.43 -7.50 52.06
CA LYS A 7 28.72 -6.83 52.24
C LYS A 7 29.89 -7.64 51.68
N ASN A 8 29.88 -8.96 51.86
CA ASN A 8 30.87 -9.84 51.27
C ASN A 8 30.77 -9.90 49.74
N ALA A 9 29.55 -9.95 49.18
CA ALA A 9 29.34 -9.92 47.74
C ALA A 9 29.89 -8.65 47.08
N PHE A 10 29.65 -7.46 47.66
CA PHE A 10 30.22 -6.21 47.15
C PHE A 10 31.75 -6.17 47.24
N LYS A 11 32.32 -6.71 48.32
CA LYS A 11 33.78 -6.81 48.48
C LYS A 11 34.39 -7.70 47.39
N GLU A 12 33.72 -8.78 47.06
CA GLU A 12 34.15 -9.74 46.02
C GLU A 12 34.04 -9.13 44.61
N VAL A 13 32.93 -8.45 44.30
CA VAL A 13 32.79 -7.66 43.06
C VAL A 13 33.94 -6.65 42.89
N ARG A 14 34.31 -5.94 43.96
CA ARG A 14 35.43 -5.00 43.93
C ARG A 14 36.78 -5.71 43.74
N SER A 15 36.96 -6.89 44.33
CA SER A 15 38.19 -7.68 44.21
C SER A 15 38.37 -8.31 42.82
N SER A 16 37.27 -8.62 42.12
CA SER A 16 37.29 -9.24 40.77
C SER A 16 36.55 -8.38 39.74
N PHE A 17 36.78 -7.06 39.77
CA PHE A 17 35.99 -6.09 39.01
C PHE A 17 35.99 -6.35 37.50
N SER A 18 37.13 -6.71 36.90
CA SER A 18 37.21 -6.97 35.45
C SER A 18 36.35 -8.16 35.01
N ARG A 19 36.27 -9.23 35.83
CA ARG A 19 35.43 -10.41 35.54
C ARG A 19 33.95 -10.10 35.72
N PHE A 20 33.62 -9.38 36.79
CA PHE A 20 32.25 -8.91 37.03
C PHE A 20 31.77 -8.01 35.88
N LEU A 21 32.59 -7.05 35.45
CA LEU A 21 32.27 -6.16 34.35
C LEU A 21 32.07 -6.92 33.03
N ALA A 22 32.90 -7.93 32.74
CA ALA A 22 32.71 -8.76 31.55
C ALA A 22 31.36 -9.49 31.55
N ILE A 23 30.98 -10.13 32.66
CA ILE A 23 29.69 -10.82 32.79
C ILE A 23 28.52 -9.82 32.71
N LEU A 24 28.65 -8.67 33.38
CA LEU A 24 27.67 -7.60 33.36
C LEU A 24 27.43 -7.10 31.93
N LEU A 25 28.50 -6.87 31.16
CA LEU A 25 28.40 -6.41 29.78
C LEU A 25 27.72 -7.45 28.88
N VAL A 26 28.05 -8.74 29.04
CA VAL A 26 27.40 -9.82 28.29
C VAL A 26 25.89 -9.87 28.59
N ILE A 27 25.51 -9.78 29.87
CA ILE A 27 24.10 -9.74 30.27
C ILE A 27 23.42 -8.49 29.73
N MET A 28 24.05 -7.31 29.86
CA MET A 28 23.51 -6.03 29.39
C MET A 28 23.22 -6.06 27.89
N VAL A 29 24.15 -6.56 27.09
CA VAL A 29 23.97 -6.71 25.64
C VAL A 29 22.80 -7.65 25.34
N GLY A 30 22.74 -8.80 26.02
CA GLY A 30 21.65 -9.76 25.85
C GLY A 30 20.28 -9.16 26.19
N THR A 31 20.18 -8.46 27.33
CA THR A 31 18.92 -7.84 27.76
C THR A 31 18.53 -6.67 26.87
N ALA A 32 19.49 -5.81 26.47
CA ALA A 32 19.22 -4.65 25.62
C ALA A 32 18.72 -5.07 24.24
N PHE A 33 19.33 -6.11 23.66
CA PHE A 33 18.89 -6.67 22.39
C PHE A 33 17.48 -7.26 22.51
N TYR A 34 17.21 -8.06 23.56
CA TYR A 34 15.89 -8.64 23.79
C TYR A 34 14.81 -7.57 23.97
N THR A 35 15.06 -6.55 24.81
CA THR A 35 14.10 -5.46 25.02
C THR A 35 13.92 -4.61 23.77
N GLY A 36 14.99 -4.36 23.03
CA GLY A 36 14.94 -3.59 21.78
C GLY A 36 14.13 -4.29 20.69
N LEU A 37 14.33 -5.59 20.48
CA LEU A 37 13.48 -6.33 19.53
C LEU A 37 12.03 -6.37 19.98
N LYS A 38 11.78 -6.51 21.28
CA LYS A 38 10.42 -6.57 21.82
C LYS A 38 9.68 -5.24 21.70
N SER A 39 10.37 -4.09 21.75
CA SER A 39 9.73 -2.78 21.58
C SER A 39 9.43 -2.44 20.12
N VAL A 40 10.16 -3.02 19.17
CA VAL A 40 9.95 -2.74 17.74
C VAL A 40 8.58 -3.21 17.24
N VAL A 41 8.07 -4.34 17.74
CA VAL A 41 6.77 -4.90 17.31
C VAL A 41 5.60 -3.93 17.56
N PRO A 42 5.33 -3.47 18.80
CA PRO A 42 4.22 -2.56 19.05
C PRO A 42 4.41 -1.20 18.35
N ASP A 43 5.65 -0.74 18.16
CA ASP A 43 5.93 0.49 17.43
C ASP A 43 5.58 0.36 15.94
N LEU A 44 5.82 -0.80 15.33
CA LEU A 44 5.44 -1.10 13.94
C LEU A 44 3.92 -1.23 13.80
N GLU A 45 3.26 -1.95 14.72
CA GLU A 45 1.79 -2.11 14.74
C GLU A 45 1.11 -0.73 14.83
N ALA A 46 1.51 0.11 15.80
CA ALA A 46 0.96 1.46 15.94
C ALA A 46 1.28 2.37 14.75
N SER A 47 2.38 2.14 14.04
CA SER A 47 2.71 2.89 12.82
C SER A 47 1.86 2.45 11.64
N ALA A 48 1.61 1.15 11.49
CA ALA A 48 0.72 0.60 10.48
C ALA A 48 -0.73 1.02 10.73
N ASP A 49 -1.24 0.94 11.96
CA ASP A 49 -2.60 1.39 12.32
C ASP A 49 -2.81 2.85 11.94
N ARG A 50 -1.89 3.74 12.33
CA ARG A 50 -1.98 5.17 11.97
C ARG A 50 -1.95 5.40 10.46
N TYR A 51 -1.16 4.60 9.73
CA TYR A 51 -1.07 4.72 8.28
C TYR A 51 -2.37 4.27 7.60
N PHE A 52 -2.95 3.16 8.04
CA PHE A 52 -4.20 2.64 7.49
C PHE A 52 -5.40 3.52 7.84
N GLU A 53 -5.47 4.04 9.06
CA GLU A 53 -6.51 4.99 9.46
C GLU A 53 -6.42 6.29 8.66
N ALA A 54 -5.22 6.85 8.49
CA ALA A 54 -5.02 8.08 7.73
C ALA A 54 -5.35 7.94 6.23
N THR A 55 -5.32 6.73 5.69
CA THR A 55 -5.61 6.44 4.29
C THR A 55 -6.98 5.79 4.06
N HIS A 56 -7.81 5.69 5.11
CA HIS A 56 -9.10 5.00 5.09
C HIS A 56 -8.99 3.62 4.42
N PHE A 57 -8.03 2.81 4.88
CA PHE A 57 -7.73 1.53 4.27
C PHE A 57 -8.93 0.59 4.32
N MET A 58 -9.14 -0.18 3.25
CA MET A 58 -10.24 -1.14 3.14
C MET A 58 -10.13 -2.28 4.16
N ASP A 59 -11.26 -2.79 4.62
CA ASP A 59 -11.34 -4.03 5.41
C ASP A 59 -11.47 -5.26 4.48
N PHE A 60 -12.30 -5.13 3.43
CA PHE A 60 -12.49 -6.18 2.44
C PHE A 60 -12.28 -5.68 1.02
N ARG A 61 -11.70 -6.55 0.19
CA ARG A 61 -11.56 -6.36 -1.26
C ARG A 61 -12.31 -7.46 -1.98
N LEU A 62 -13.40 -7.11 -2.64
CA LEU A 62 -14.17 -8.03 -3.47
C LEU A 62 -13.64 -7.98 -4.90
N LEU A 63 -13.34 -9.15 -5.45
CA LEU A 63 -12.78 -9.33 -6.79
C LEU A 63 -13.73 -10.19 -7.62
N SER A 64 -14.05 -9.76 -8.84
CA SER A 64 -14.90 -10.51 -9.76
C SER A 64 -14.25 -10.64 -11.13
N SER A 65 -14.23 -11.87 -11.66
CA SER A 65 -13.77 -12.13 -13.03
C SER A 65 -14.80 -11.72 -14.10
N ILE A 66 -16.08 -11.65 -13.73
CA ILE A 66 -17.17 -11.24 -14.62
C ILE A 66 -17.55 -9.76 -14.44
N GLY A 67 -16.99 -9.11 -13.41
CA GLY A 67 -17.29 -7.75 -12.99
C GLY A 67 -18.47 -7.67 -12.00
N PHE A 68 -18.70 -6.46 -11.49
CA PHE A 68 -19.82 -6.07 -10.63
C PHE A 68 -20.61 -4.96 -11.32
N ASN A 69 -21.92 -4.94 -11.16
CA ASN A 69 -22.78 -3.86 -11.63
C ASN A 69 -23.26 -2.98 -10.45
N ASP A 70 -24.01 -1.93 -10.76
CA ASP A 70 -24.57 -1.01 -9.76
C ASP A 70 -25.51 -1.69 -8.76
N ALA A 71 -26.23 -2.75 -9.17
CA ALA A 71 -27.10 -3.50 -8.28
C ALA A 71 -26.29 -4.33 -7.28
N ASP A 72 -25.16 -4.91 -7.70
CA ASP A 72 -24.24 -5.62 -6.81
C ASP A 72 -23.61 -4.65 -5.80
N LEU A 73 -23.15 -3.49 -6.26
CA LEU A 73 -22.63 -2.43 -5.39
C LEU A 73 -23.68 -1.97 -4.37
N ALA A 74 -24.93 -1.76 -4.80
CA ALA A 74 -26.02 -1.40 -3.91
C ALA A 74 -26.33 -2.52 -2.90
N ALA A 75 -26.28 -3.79 -3.31
CA ALA A 75 -26.47 -4.92 -2.41
C ALA A 75 -25.39 -4.98 -1.33
N VAL A 76 -24.13 -4.74 -1.70
CA VAL A 76 -23.01 -4.66 -0.74
C VAL A 76 -23.19 -3.49 0.23
N ARG A 77 -23.50 -2.29 -0.28
CA ARG A 77 -23.74 -1.10 0.57
C ARG A 77 -24.89 -1.27 1.56
N ASN A 78 -25.93 -2.01 1.18
CA ASN A 78 -27.09 -2.24 2.04
C ASN A 78 -26.93 -3.45 2.98
N SER A 79 -25.80 -4.15 2.92
CA SER A 79 -25.53 -5.29 3.79
C SER A 79 -25.31 -4.83 5.24
N SER A 80 -25.81 -5.60 6.20
CA SER A 80 -25.62 -5.30 7.61
C SER A 80 -24.13 -5.34 7.97
N GLY A 81 -23.63 -4.27 8.58
CA GLY A 81 -22.24 -4.18 9.03
C GLY A 81 -21.28 -3.58 7.99
N VAL A 82 -21.75 -3.14 6.83
CA VAL A 82 -20.96 -2.33 5.89
C VAL A 82 -21.14 -0.86 6.24
N GLU A 83 -20.02 -0.13 6.34
CA GLU A 83 -20.01 1.33 6.53
C GLU A 83 -20.00 2.05 5.19
N ASP A 84 -19.06 1.69 4.31
CA ASP A 84 -19.00 2.18 2.94
C ASP A 84 -18.52 1.09 1.98
N ALA A 85 -18.89 1.24 0.71
CA ALA A 85 -18.37 0.42 -0.37
C ALA A 85 -18.10 1.27 -1.62
N GLN A 86 -16.92 1.10 -2.17
CA GLN A 86 -16.40 1.89 -3.28
C GLN A 86 -16.10 1.00 -4.49
N PRO A 87 -16.68 1.28 -5.66
CA PRO A 87 -16.34 0.57 -6.88
C PRO A 87 -14.97 1.03 -7.42
N ILE A 88 -14.20 0.09 -7.96
CA ILE A 88 -12.91 0.35 -8.59
C ILE A 88 -12.82 -0.42 -9.91
N TYR A 89 -12.20 0.22 -10.89
CA TYR A 89 -11.74 -0.41 -12.12
C TYR A 89 -10.23 -0.63 -12.08
N THR A 90 -9.82 -1.83 -12.45
CA THR A 90 -8.43 -2.25 -12.54
C THR A 90 -8.19 -2.99 -13.84
N ILE A 91 -7.11 -2.66 -14.54
CA ILE A 91 -6.66 -3.38 -15.73
C ILE A 91 -5.14 -3.47 -15.75
N ASP A 92 -4.61 -4.58 -16.28
CA ASP A 92 -3.19 -4.67 -16.61
C ASP A 92 -2.99 -4.20 -18.05
N ALA A 93 -2.01 -3.32 -18.27
CA ALA A 93 -1.70 -2.79 -19.59
C ALA A 93 -0.18 -2.66 -19.79
N PHE A 94 0.26 -2.71 -21.05
CA PHE A 94 1.61 -2.32 -21.39
C PHE A 94 1.74 -0.81 -21.31
N LEU A 95 2.73 -0.34 -20.55
CA LEU A 95 3.11 1.05 -20.41
C LEU A 95 4.38 1.29 -21.22
N SER A 96 4.26 2.13 -22.24
CA SER A 96 5.38 2.59 -23.05
C SER A 96 5.77 4.02 -22.68
N TYR A 97 7.07 4.24 -22.45
CA TYR A 97 7.68 5.54 -22.20
C TYR A 97 9.06 5.58 -22.84
N GLY A 98 9.29 6.56 -23.72
CA GLY A 98 10.51 6.63 -24.52
C GLY A 98 10.73 5.37 -25.37
N GLN A 99 11.83 4.66 -25.14
CA GLN A 99 12.14 3.37 -25.79
C GLN A 99 11.84 2.16 -24.90
N GLN A 100 11.28 2.39 -23.71
CA GLN A 100 10.99 1.34 -22.74
C GLN A 100 9.53 0.94 -22.79
N THR A 101 9.26 -0.36 -22.67
CA THR A 101 7.91 -0.91 -22.50
C THR A 101 7.91 -1.88 -21.34
N ASN A 102 7.06 -1.61 -20.35
CA ASN A 102 6.88 -2.41 -19.14
C ASN A 102 5.39 -2.74 -18.96
N VAL A 103 5.04 -3.54 -17.96
CA VAL A 103 3.63 -3.74 -17.58
C VAL A 103 3.29 -2.85 -16.39
N ALA A 104 2.15 -2.18 -16.47
CA ALA A 104 1.58 -1.40 -15.38
C ALA A 104 0.19 -1.91 -15.00
N HIS A 105 -0.09 -1.88 -13.70
CA HIS A 105 -1.44 -2.03 -13.19
C HIS A 105 -2.10 -0.66 -13.18
N VAL A 106 -3.19 -0.52 -13.91
CA VAL A 106 -3.93 0.73 -14.08
C VAL A 106 -5.15 0.67 -13.18
N ILE A 107 -5.27 1.62 -12.26
CA ILE A 107 -6.29 1.65 -11.21
C ILE A 107 -7.09 2.94 -11.33
N SER A 108 -8.41 2.85 -11.22
CA SER A 108 -9.26 4.04 -11.16
C SER A 108 -9.12 4.74 -9.82
N ILE A 109 -9.00 6.06 -9.85
CA ILE A 109 -9.14 6.90 -8.67
C ILE A 109 -10.57 7.42 -8.58
N PRO A 110 -11.17 7.40 -7.39
CA PRO A 110 -12.46 8.03 -7.15
C PRO A 110 -12.33 9.56 -7.19
N ASP A 111 -13.40 10.23 -7.58
CA ASP A 111 -13.43 11.69 -7.75
C ASP A 111 -13.59 12.46 -6.42
N SER A 112 -13.80 11.75 -5.31
CA SER A 112 -14.07 12.32 -3.98
C SER A 112 -12.88 12.19 -3.03
N THR A 113 -12.65 13.24 -2.24
CA THR A 113 -11.74 13.22 -1.08
C THR A 113 -12.30 12.35 0.05
N GLY A 114 -11.45 11.60 0.75
CA GLY A 114 -11.90 10.68 1.82
C GLY A 114 -12.44 9.35 1.29
N ALA A 115 -12.01 8.98 0.09
CA ALA A 115 -12.29 7.68 -0.49
C ALA A 115 -11.58 6.54 0.26
N ILE A 116 -12.12 5.33 0.11
CA ILE A 116 -11.45 4.11 0.61
C ILE A 116 -10.13 3.94 -0.15
N ASN A 117 -9.05 3.67 0.59
CA ASN A 117 -7.67 3.60 0.11
C ASN A 117 -7.19 4.92 -0.54
N ASP A 118 -7.37 6.04 0.15
CA ASP A 118 -6.98 7.36 -0.36
C ASP A 118 -5.49 7.39 -0.74
N LEU A 119 -5.20 8.02 -1.88
CA LEU A 119 -3.84 8.08 -2.41
C LEU A 119 -3.05 9.16 -1.69
N HIS A 120 -1.91 8.77 -1.13
CA HIS A 120 -0.97 9.74 -0.59
C HIS A 120 -0.17 10.38 -1.72
N LEU A 121 -0.60 11.58 -2.14
CA LEU A 121 0.11 12.36 -3.14
C LEU A 121 1.42 12.89 -2.57
N VAL A 122 2.53 12.48 -3.18
CA VAL A 122 3.89 12.84 -2.73
C VAL A 122 4.38 14.10 -3.44
N GLU A 123 4.14 14.18 -4.75
CA GLU A 123 4.53 15.32 -5.59
C GLU A 123 3.49 15.55 -6.70
N GLY A 124 3.35 16.80 -7.13
CA GLY A 124 2.44 17.17 -8.22
C GLY A 124 1.01 17.43 -7.74
N ARG A 125 0.02 16.96 -8.50
CA ARG A 125 -1.41 17.17 -8.22
C ARG A 125 -2.27 15.99 -8.69
N LEU A 126 -3.52 15.95 -8.24
CA LEU A 126 -4.56 15.09 -8.79
C LEU A 126 -4.85 15.45 -10.27
N PRO A 127 -5.23 14.46 -11.11
CA PRO A 127 -5.68 14.69 -12.48
C PRO A 127 -6.90 15.61 -12.48
N GLN A 128 -6.88 16.61 -13.37
CA GLN A 128 -7.99 17.53 -13.60
C GLN A 128 -8.62 17.32 -14.98
N GLN A 129 -7.90 16.66 -15.89
CA GLN A 129 -8.33 16.34 -17.24
C GLN A 129 -8.24 14.84 -17.47
N SER A 130 -9.07 14.32 -18.38
CA SER A 130 -9.10 12.89 -18.72
C SER A 130 -7.76 12.37 -19.26
N ASN A 131 -6.96 13.21 -19.92
CA ASN A 131 -5.66 12.83 -20.48
C ASN A 131 -4.51 12.96 -19.45
N GLU A 132 -4.81 13.09 -18.17
CA GLU A 132 -3.82 13.20 -17.10
C GLU A 132 -3.81 11.95 -16.22
N CYS A 133 -2.65 11.59 -15.69
CA CYS A 133 -2.49 10.45 -14.80
C CYS A 133 -1.53 10.74 -13.65
N ILE A 134 -1.66 9.94 -12.60
CA ILE A 134 -0.67 9.82 -11.54
C ILE A 134 0.06 8.49 -11.72
N ILE A 135 1.35 8.46 -11.37
CA ILE A 135 2.14 7.24 -11.36
C ILE A 135 2.66 6.93 -9.95
N ASP A 136 3.01 5.67 -9.72
CA ASP A 136 3.60 5.22 -8.46
C ASP A 136 4.94 5.91 -8.17
N LYS A 137 5.10 6.43 -6.95
CA LYS A 137 6.38 6.94 -6.45
C LYS A 137 7.48 5.89 -6.50
N GLN A 138 7.16 4.65 -6.15
CA GLN A 138 8.13 3.54 -6.05
C GLN A 138 8.51 2.90 -7.40
N ARG A 139 8.15 3.54 -8.51
CA ARG A 139 8.62 3.18 -9.86
C ARG A 139 10.15 3.04 -9.95
N SER A 140 10.61 2.36 -10.98
CA SER A 140 12.04 2.30 -11.31
C SER A 140 12.60 3.69 -11.60
N GLU A 141 13.89 3.94 -11.30
CA GLU A 141 14.52 5.25 -11.58
C GLU A 141 14.52 5.62 -13.07
N ALA A 142 14.50 4.61 -13.94
CA ALA A 142 14.38 4.77 -15.39
C ALA A 142 12.93 4.98 -15.86
N GLY A 143 11.95 4.91 -14.95
CA GLY A 143 10.54 5.08 -15.23
C GLY A 143 10.14 6.54 -15.51
N PRO A 144 8.89 6.76 -15.94
CA PRO A 144 8.37 8.08 -16.28
C PRO A 144 8.39 9.03 -15.07
N LYS A 145 8.47 10.34 -15.29
CA LYS A 145 8.46 11.39 -14.27
C LYS A 145 7.28 12.33 -14.50
N ILE A 146 7.04 13.21 -13.53
CA ILE A 146 6.04 14.28 -13.69
C ILE A 146 6.44 15.16 -14.89
N GLY A 147 5.47 15.46 -15.75
CA GLY A 147 5.65 16.18 -17.02
C GLY A 147 5.87 15.28 -18.23
N ASP A 148 6.15 13.99 -18.02
CA ASP A 148 6.29 13.03 -19.12
C ASP A 148 4.93 12.60 -19.69
N THR A 149 4.98 12.00 -20.87
CA THR A 149 3.82 11.38 -21.51
C THR A 149 4.03 9.88 -21.61
N ILE A 150 3.04 9.11 -21.16
CA ILE A 150 3.02 7.66 -21.24
C ILE A 150 1.94 7.20 -22.20
N THR A 151 2.18 6.04 -22.83
CA THR A 151 1.17 5.39 -23.68
C THR A 151 0.83 4.03 -23.08
N LEU A 152 -0.47 3.80 -22.86
CA LEU A 152 -1.03 2.53 -22.44
C LEU A 152 -1.53 1.76 -23.66
N SER A 153 -1.17 0.48 -23.74
CA SER A 153 -1.59 -0.43 -24.80
C SER A 153 -2.04 -1.77 -24.24
N SER A 154 -2.88 -2.46 -25.00
CA SER A 154 -3.47 -3.72 -24.54
C SER A 154 -2.44 -4.83 -24.55
N GLY A 155 -2.52 -5.70 -23.55
CA GLY A 155 -1.77 -6.95 -23.55
C GLY A 155 -2.54 -8.15 -24.11
N THR A 156 -3.76 -7.95 -24.61
CA THR A 156 -4.64 -8.98 -25.15
C THR A 156 -5.02 -8.69 -26.61
N GLU A 157 -5.71 -9.63 -27.25
CA GLU A 157 -6.25 -9.45 -28.61
C GLU A 157 -7.30 -8.32 -28.69
N THR A 158 -7.96 -8.03 -27.56
CA THR A 158 -8.89 -6.90 -27.45
C THR A 158 -8.12 -5.57 -27.40
N PRO A 159 -8.43 -4.60 -28.26
CA PRO A 159 -7.77 -3.29 -28.24
C PRO A 159 -8.03 -2.55 -26.92
N ILE A 160 -7.05 -1.78 -26.43
CA ILE A 160 -7.14 -1.11 -25.12
C ILE A 160 -8.28 -0.07 -25.06
N ASN A 161 -8.69 0.45 -26.22
CA ASN A 161 -9.77 1.43 -26.33
C ASN A 161 -11.16 0.87 -25.95
N THR A 162 -11.29 -0.45 -25.82
CA THR A 162 -12.50 -1.07 -25.26
C THR A 162 -12.57 -0.94 -23.74
N SER A 163 -11.44 -0.70 -23.09
CA SER A 163 -11.33 -0.62 -21.63
C SER A 163 -11.02 0.80 -21.14
N LEU A 164 -10.34 1.59 -21.96
CA LEU A 164 -10.00 2.99 -21.67
C LEU A 164 -10.47 3.93 -22.78
N SER A 165 -10.97 5.10 -22.43
CA SER A 165 -11.37 6.15 -23.38
C SER A 165 -10.18 6.79 -24.10
N GLN A 166 -9.00 6.76 -23.47
CA GLN A 166 -7.75 7.31 -24.01
C GLN A 166 -6.60 6.33 -23.81
N THR A 167 -5.55 6.48 -24.62
CA THR A 167 -4.35 5.64 -24.56
C THR A 167 -3.10 6.41 -24.19
N VAL A 168 -3.12 7.74 -24.33
CA VAL A 168 -1.97 8.61 -24.07
C VAL A 168 -2.32 9.52 -22.90
N TYR A 169 -1.44 9.55 -21.91
CA TYR A 169 -1.64 10.29 -20.67
C TYR A 169 -0.40 11.11 -20.30
N HIS A 170 -0.63 12.32 -19.79
CA HIS A 170 0.39 13.18 -19.22
C HIS A 170 0.49 12.95 -17.72
N VAL A 171 1.70 12.70 -17.24
CA VAL A 171 1.95 12.45 -15.82
C VAL A 171 1.94 13.78 -15.07
N VAL A 172 0.99 13.96 -14.16
CA VAL A 172 0.83 15.21 -13.37
C VAL A 172 1.13 15.04 -11.89
N GLY A 173 1.33 13.81 -11.42
CA GLY A 173 1.64 13.55 -10.02
C GLY A 173 2.31 12.20 -9.76
N LEU A 174 2.90 12.11 -8.57
CA LEU A 174 3.48 10.92 -7.98
C LEU A 174 2.74 10.62 -6.67
N ALA A 175 2.23 9.40 -6.52
CA ALA A 175 1.53 9.00 -5.30
C ALA A 175 2.00 7.64 -4.79
N GLU A 176 1.74 7.40 -3.51
CA GLU A 176 1.82 6.10 -2.86
C GLU A 176 0.40 5.61 -2.58
N SER A 177 0.13 4.35 -2.93
CA SER A 177 -1.14 3.70 -2.61
C SER A 177 -0.98 2.85 -1.35
N PRO A 178 -1.90 2.93 -0.39
CA PRO A 178 -1.83 2.11 0.81
C PRO A 178 -1.97 0.61 0.51
N SER A 179 -2.59 0.25 -0.61
CA SER A 179 -2.70 -1.12 -1.09
C SER A 179 -1.38 -1.74 -1.57
N TYR A 180 -0.32 -0.94 -1.72
CA TYR A 180 0.98 -1.38 -2.24
C TYR A 180 2.13 -0.78 -1.41
N LEU A 181 2.37 -1.36 -0.22
CA LEU A 181 3.41 -0.90 0.71
C LEU A 181 4.85 -1.24 0.29
N THR A 182 5.04 -2.35 -0.43
CA THR A 182 6.37 -2.81 -0.86
C THR A 182 6.67 -2.35 -2.28
N LYS A 183 7.81 -2.74 -2.88
CA LYS A 183 8.09 -2.57 -4.33
C LYS A 183 7.50 -3.68 -5.20
N ASP A 184 7.00 -4.75 -4.59
CA ASP A 184 6.31 -5.81 -5.33
C ASP A 184 4.91 -5.33 -5.69
N ARG A 185 4.56 -5.44 -6.98
CA ARG A 185 3.29 -5.00 -7.54
C ARG A 185 2.39 -6.17 -7.92
N GLY A 186 2.87 -7.39 -7.71
CA GLY A 186 2.18 -8.61 -8.09
C GLY A 186 2.54 -9.09 -9.49
N ILE A 187 1.80 -10.14 -9.88
CA ILE A 187 2.00 -10.86 -11.12
C ILE A 187 0.87 -10.58 -12.10
N THR A 188 1.17 -10.76 -13.38
CA THR A 188 0.24 -10.56 -14.47
C THR A 188 0.42 -11.66 -15.51
N LYS A 189 -0.53 -11.82 -16.43
CA LYS A 189 -0.38 -12.70 -17.59
C LYS A 189 0.37 -12.02 -18.75
N LEU A 190 0.65 -10.72 -18.63
CA LEU A 190 1.26 -9.91 -19.69
C LEU A 190 2.79 -9.93 -19.61
N GLY A 191 3.44 -9.88 -20.79
CA GLY A 191 4.88 -9.68 -20.92
C GLY A 191 5.70 -10.70 -20.13
N THR A 192 6.52 -10.21 -19.19
CA THR A 192 7.39 -11.03 -18.33
C THR A 192 6.66 -11.65 -17.13
N GLY A 193 5.37 -11.37 -16.98
CA GLY A 193 4.54 -11.87 -15.89
C GLY A 193 4.63 -11.09 -14.59
N LYS A 194 5.34 -9.95 -14.58
CA LYS A 194 5.48 -9.06 -13.42
C LYS A 194 4.94 -7.68 -13.72
N ILE A 195 4.28 -7.09 -12.74
CA ILE A 195 3.85 -5.70 -12.78
C ILE A 195 5.01 -4.82 -12.32
N ASN A 196 5.35 -3.79 -13.09
CA ASN A 196 6.52 -2.93 -12.85
C ASN A 196 6.17 -1.51 -12.39
N GLY A 197 4.90 -1.14 -12.40
CA GLY A 197 4.43 0.16 -11.93
C GLY A 197 2.93 0.19 -11.77
N LEU A 198 2.45 1.23 -11.08
CA LEU A 198 1.03 1.55 -10.99
C LEU A 198 0.77 2.85 -11.72
N VAL A 199 -0.37 2.91 -12.40
CA VAL A 199 -0.90 4.12 -13.01
C VAL A 199 -2.30 4.35 -12.45
N PHE A 200 -2.56 5.57 -12.04
CA PHE A 200 -3.82 5.99 -11.45
C PHE A 200 -4.51 6.96 -12.40
N LEU A 201 -5.72 6.62 -12.82
CA LEU A 201 -6.52 7.39 -13.79
C LEU A 201 -7.89 7.74 -13.19
N PRO A 202 -8.49 8.89 -13.53
CA PRO A 202 -9.89 9.17 -13.18
C PRO A 202 -10.82 8.02 -13.59
N ALA A 203 -11.81 7.70 -12.75
CA ALA A 203 -12.76 6.62 -13.04
C ALA A 203 -13.48 6.82 -14.39
N ALA A 204 -13.73 8.07 -14.78
CA ALA A 204 -14.33 8.43 -16.07
C ALA A 204 -13.53 7.98 -17.31
N ASN A 205 -12.26 7.61 -17.14
CA ASN A 205 -11.44 7.11 -18.25
C ASN A 205 -11.71 5.64 -18.56
N PHE A 206 -12.35 4.90 -17.67
CA PHE A 206 -12.64 3.48 -17.88
C PHE A 206 -13.97 3.34 -18.62
N THR A 207 -13.94 2.62 -19.75
CA THR A 207 -15.12 2.36 -20.59
C THR A 207 -15.69 0.96 -20.38
N LEU A 208 -15.23 0.27 -19.33
CA LEU A 208 -15.71 -1.06 -18.96
C LEU A 208 -17.19 -1.00 -18.51
N PRO A 209 -18.01 -1.98 -18.90
CA PRO A 209 -19.43 -1.99 -18.53
C PRO A 209 -19.70 -2.40 -17.08
N ALA A 210 -18.69 -2.91 -16.38
CA ALA A 210 -18.79 -3.44 -15.01
C ALA A 210 -17.50 -3.16 -14.23
N TYR A 211 -17.64 -2.90 -12.94
CA TYR A 211 -16.53 -2.69 -12.00
C TYR A 211 -15.74 -3.99 -11.83
N THR A 212 -14.42 -3.92 -11.73
CA THR A 212 -13.60 -5.13 -11.53
C THR A 212 -13.48 -5.48 -10.05
N GLU A 213 -13.57 -4.47 -9.18
CA GLU A 213 -13.40 -4.61 -7.74
C GLU A 213 -14.37 -3.74 -6.95
N ILE A 214 -14.69 -4.15 -5.73
CA ILE A 214 -15.38 -3.32 -4.74
C ILE A 214 -14.54 -3.35 -3.46
N LEU A 215 -14.13 -2.17 -3.00
CA LEU A 215 -13.47 -1.97 -1.71
C LEU A 215 -14.56 -1.72 -0.67
N VAL A 216 -14.43 -2.31 0.51
CA VAL A 216 -15.45 -2.23 1.57
C VAL A 216 -14.81 -1.92 2.90
N THR A 217 -15.42 -1.01 3.66
CA THR A 217 -15.16 -0.77 5.08
C THR A 217 -16.33 -1.28 5.91
N ALA A 218 -16.03 -1.89 7.04
CA ALA A 218 -17.03 -2.43 7.95
C ALA A 218 -17.37 -1.43 9.06
N ALA A 219 -18.64 -1.40 9.46
CA ALA A 219 -19.10 -0.51 10.52
C ALA A 219 -18.49 -0.88 11.87
N GLY A 220 -17.94 0.13 12.56
CA GLY A 220 -17.41 -0.02 13.92
C GLY A 220 -16.00 -0.62 14.00
N THR A 221 -15.27 -0.69 12.88
CA THR A 221 -13.83 -1.04 12.88
C THR A 221 -12.93 0.15 13.16
N SER A 222 -13.44 1.38 12.99
CA SER A 222 -12.69 2.60 13.29
C SER A 222 -12.19 2.63 14.74
N GLY A 223 -10.88 2.82 14.92
CA GLY A 223 -10.21 2.85 16.22
C GLY A 223 -9.91 1.48 16.83
N ILE A 224 -10.24 0.38 16.15
CA ILE A 224 -9.76 -0.96 16.50
C ILE A 224 -8.39 -1.16 15.87
N SER A 225 -7.44 -1.74 16.62
CA SER A 225 -6.12 -2.04 16.07
C SER A 225 -6.22 -3.14 15.01
N THR A 226 -5.54 -2.96 13.88
CA THR A 226 -5.48 -3.96 12.80
C THR A 226 -4.88 -5.28 13.29
N PHE A 227 -4.10 -5.24 14.37
CA PHE A 227 -3.35 -6.38 14.91
C PHE A 227 -3.90 -6.92 16.23
N SER A 228 -5.07 -6.45 16.70
CA SER A 228 -5.68 -7.02 17.91
C SER A 228 -6.24 -8.42 17.65
N GLU A 229 -5.88 -9.38 18.51
CA GLU A 229 -6.47 -10.73 18.55
C GLU A 229 -7.87 -10.77 19.18
#